data_AF-A0A813DUH2-F1
#
_entry.id   AF-A0A813DUH2-F1
#
_cell.length_a   1.000
_cell.length_b   1.000
_cell.length_c   1.000
_cell.angle_alpha   90.00
_cell.angle_beta   90.00
_cell.angle_gamma   90.00
#
_symmetry.space_group_name_H-M   'P 1'
#
loop_
_entity.id
_entity.type
_entity.pdbx_description
1 polymer ?
#
loop_
_entity_poly.entity_id
_entity_poly.type
_entity_poly.pdbx_seq_one_letter_code
_entity_poly.pdbx_strand_id
1 'polypeptide(L)'
;SGLELLFLDGGATVAGLVGAGAAALGYEQRRRDDEELAESLEEFQYLRVVLVEAKVCAHAGHRAVTAAWRGPLSLFGQREEAAAAERGVPAWAAAAACAARGLADEAAELQDLADVYEAQLMLAARVGRSLRRAPVRQLEAQLERLSLDLTTQVPSVILAREAFDALDAVQSQSEPPRHVSRALEVASAAAAVRELRHMKERARKQQLDQVGDTDSEDRGEVDDDEELPIAILRDRKLLGELL
;
A
#
# COMPACT_ATOMS: atom_id res chain seq x y z
N SER A 1 -22.60 2.55 -21.07
CA SER A 1 -22.17 3.91 -21.45
C SER A 1 -21.47 3.82 -22.79
N GLY A 2 -22.11 4.36 -23.83
CA GLY A 2 -21.68 4.24 -25.22
C GLY A 2 -20.69 5.34 -25.60
N LEU A 3 -19.65 4.94 -26.33
CA LEU A 3 -18.65 5.85 -26.89
C LEU A 3 -19.01 6.05 -28.37
N GLU A 4 -19.60 7.21 -28.67
CA GLU A 4 -19.93 7.63 -30.03
C GLU A 4 -18.63 7.90 -30.79
N LEU A 5 -18.30 7.01 -31.73
CA LEU A 5 -17.26 7.19 -32.72
C LEU A 5 -17.71 8.25 -33.72
N LEU A 6 -17.16 9.46 -33.57
CA LEU A 6 -17.38 10.58 -34.47
C LEU A 6 -16.54 10.39 -35.74
N PHE A 7 -17.11 9.71 -36.74
CA PHE A 7 -16.56 9.67 -38.09
C PHE A 7 -16.83 11.03 -38.75
N LEU A 8 -15.78 11.81 -38.96
CA LEU A 8 -15.82 13.00 -39.82
C LEU A 8 -15.91 12.55 -41.28
N ASP A 9 -17.13 12.32 -41.74
CA ASP A 9 -17.46 12.18 -43.15
C ASP A 9 -17.61 13.58 -43.75
N GLY A 10 -16.49 14.09 -44.26
CA GLY A 10 -16.36 15.44 -44.81
C GLY A 10 -15.77 15.41 -46.21
N GLY A 11 -16.43 14.70 -47.13
CA GLY A 11 -16.13 14.76 -48.56
C GLY A 11 -16.54 16.10 -49.17
N ALA A 12 -15.56 16.96 -49.44
CA ALA A 12 -15.67 18.06 -50.40
C ALA A 12 -14.40 18.10 -51.28
N THR A 13 -14.58 17.74 -52.53
CA THR A 13 -13.60 17.68 -53.61
C THR A 13 -13.08 19.07 -53.98
N VAL A 14 -11.92 19.47 -53.46
CA VAL A 14 -11.09 20.53 -54.07
C VAL A 14 -10.05 19.87 -54.97
N ALA A 15 -10.51 19.42 -56.14
CA ALA A 15 -9.64 18.94 -57.21
C ALA A 15 -9.30 20.13 -58.12
N GLY A 16 -8.14 20.73 -57.89
CA GLY A 16 -7.60 21.73 -58.80
C GLY A 16 -6.48 22.53 -58.15
N LEU A 17 -5.23 22.27 -58.59
CA LEU A 17 -4.04 23.09 -58.36
C LEU A 17 -3.15 22.84 -57.11
N VAL A 18 -2.94 21.58 -56.68
CA VAL A 18 -1.84 21.23 -55.74
C VAL A 18 -1.05 20.01 -56.25
N GLY A 19 -0.43 20.15 -57.43
CA GLY A 19 0.23 19.04 -58.13
C GLY A 19 1.68 18.73 -57.74
N ALA A 20 2.32 19.54 -56.88
CA ALA A 20 3.73 19.34 -56.50
C ALA A 20 4.00 19.38 -54.98
N GLY A 21 3.13 20.01 -54.18
CA GLY A 21 3.29 20.09 -52.72
C GLY A 21 2.84 18.84 -51.96
N ALA A 22 1.89 18.05 -52.49
CA ALA A 22 1.33 16.88 -51.81
C ALA A 22 2.33 15.71 -51.72
N ALA A 23 3.21 15.55 -52.72
CA ALA A 23 4.27 14.56 -52.65
C ALA A 23 5.31 14.93 -51.57
N ALA A 24 5.71 16.19 -51.48
CA ALA A 24 6.65 16.67 -50.45
C ALA A 24 6.10 16.44 -49.03
N LEU A 25 4.82 16.74 -48.80
CA LEU A 25 4.17 16.53 -47.50
C LEU A 25 4.05 15.03 -47.14
N GLY A 26 3.77 14.16 -48.12
CA GLY A 26 3.73 12.71 -47.89
C GLY A 26 5.11 12.10 -47.58
N TYR A 27 6.19 12.63 -48.17
CA TYR A 27 7.56 12.20 -47.87
C TYR A 27 8.02 12.64 -46.46
N GLU A 28 7.67 13.85 -46.02
CA GLU A 28 7.99 14.31 -44.66
C GLU A 28 7.25 13.51 -43.59
N GLN A 29 5.97 13.21 -43.81
CA GLN A 29 5.18 12.38 -42.89
C GLN A 29 5.79 10.99 -42.72
N ARG A 30 6.12 10.32 -43.84
CA ARG A 30 6.71 8.98 -43.81
C ARG A 30 8.06 8.95 -43.11
N ARG A 31 8.91 9.95 -43.36
CA ARG A 31 10.20 10.07 -42.68
C ARG A 31 10.04 10.23 -41.16
N ARG A 32 9.03 10.99 -40.73
CA ARG A 32 8.72 11.18 -39.32
C ARG A 32 8.22 9.90 -38.67
N ASP A 33 7.37 9.15 -39.36
CA ASP A 33 6.87 7.86 -38.89
C ASP A 33 8.01 6.83 -38.75
N ASP A 34 8.91 6.77 -39.73
CA ASP A 34 10.10 5.89 -39.68
C ASP A 34 11.03 6.23 -38.50
N GLU A 35 11.12 7.50 -38.11
CA GLU A 35 11.89 8.00 -36.94
C GLU A 35 11.14 7.79 -35.61
N GLU A 36 9.81 7.70 -35.61
CA GLU A 36 8.99 7.53 -34.40
C GLU A 36 8.69 6.06 -34.04
N LEU A 37 8.70 5.16 -35.03
CA LEU A 37 8.27 3.77 -34.88
C LEU A 37 9.43 2.79 -34.80
N ALA A 38 9.49 2.00 -33.72
CA ALA A 38 10.35 0.84 -33.63
C ALA A 38 9.78 -0.29 -34.49
N GLU A 39 10.57 -0.78 -35.45
CA GLU A 39 10.13 -1.77 -36.44
C GLU A 39 10.95 -3.06 -36.41
N SER A 40 12.19 -3.00 -35.91
CA SER A 40 13.11 -4.14 -35.96
C SER A 40 13.12 -4.94 -34.67
N LEU A 41 13.37 -6.25 -34.78
CA LEU A 41 13.52 -7.15 -33.63
C LEU A 41 14.67 -6.70 -32.71
N GLU A 42 15.79 -6.27 -33.29
CA GLU A 42 16.96 -5.77 -32.56
C GLU A 42 16.60 -4.54 -31.73
N GLU A 43 15.81 -3.64 -32.30
CA GLU A 43 15.36 -2.45 -31.60
C GLU A 43 14.38 -2.75 -30.46
N PHE A 44 13.43 -3.67 -30.65
CA PHE A 44 12.56 -4.10 -29.54
C PHE A 44 13.36 -4.73 -28.40
N GLN A 45 14.38 -5.53 -28.71
CA GLN A 45 15.26 -6.12 -27.70
C GLN A 45 16.05 -5.05 -26.95
N TYR A 46 16.60 -4.07 -27.68
CA TYR A 46 17.34 -2.97 -27.09
C TYR A 46 16.45 -2.11 -26.17
N LEU A 47 15.27 -1.67 -26.64
CA LEU A 47 14.31 -0.91 -25.83
C LEU A 47 13.89 -1.69 -24.58
N ARG A 48 13.68 -3.00 -24.70
CA ARG A 48 13.33 -3.86 -23.55
C ARG A 48 14.47 -3.93 -22.53
N VAL A 49 15.71 -4.15 -22.98
CA VAL A 49 16.86 -4.24 -22.07
C VAL A 49 17.01 -2.95 -21.27
N VAL A 50 16.94 -1.80 -21.93
CA VAL A 50 17.09 -0.50 -21.28
C VAL A 50 15.94 -0.22 -20.32
N LEU A 51 14.69 -0.52 -20.70
CA LEU A 51 13.53 -0.37 -19.81
C LEU A 51 13.64 -1.27 -18.57
N VAL A 52 14.05 -2.53 -18.74
CA VAL A 52 14.25 -3.49 -17.64
C VAL A 52 15.35 -3.01 -16.70
N GLU A 53 16.45 -2.49 -17.22
CA GLU A 53 17.54 -1.94 -16.42
C GLU A 53 17.06 -0.74 -15.57
N ALA A 54 16.39 0.23 -16.19
CA ALA A 54 15.81 1.37 -15.48
C ALA A 54 14.80 0.93 -14.41
N LYS A 55 13.95 -0.06 -14.72
CA LYS A 55 13.00 -0.66 -13.78
C LYS A 55 13.69 -1.30 -12.58
N VAL A 56 14.76 -2.07 -12.81
CA VAL A 56 15.54 -2.72 -11.74
C VAL A 56 16.18 -1.67 -10.82
N CYS A 57 16.72 -0.59 -11.37
CA CYS A 57 17.29 0.51 -10.60
C CYS A 57 16.25 1.22 -9.72
N ALA A 58 15.09 1.59 -10.30
CA ALA A 58 13.98 2.17 -9.53
C ALA A 58 13.47 1.23 -8.44
N HIS A 59 13.35 -0.08 -8.73
CA HIS A 59 12.93 -1.08 -7.76
C HIS A 59 13.93 -1.22 -6.60
N ALA A 60 15.23 -1.19 -6.89
CA ALA A 60 16.27 -1.20 -5.85
C ALA A 60 16.16 0.03 -4.94
N GLY A 61 15.96 1.23 -5.50
CA GLY A 61 15.71 2.46 -4.75
C GLY A 61 14.48 2.37 -3.85
N HIS A 62 13.36 1.88 -4.38
CA HIS A 62 12.11 1.68 -3.64
C HIS A 62 12.31 0.73 -2.44
N ARG A 63 13.00 -0.39 -2.66
CA ARG A 63 13.33 -1.34 -1.59
C ARG A 63 14.25 -0.73 -0.53
N ALA A 64 15.24 0.07 -0.93
CA ALA A 64 16.16 0.74 -0.01
C ALA A 64 15.41 1.72 0.91
N VAL A 65 14.53 2.55 0.33
CA VAL A 65 13.70 3.51 1.07
C VAL A 65 12.73 2.80 2.03
N THR A 66 12.07 1.74 1.57
CA THR A 66 11.19 0.92 2.43
C THR A 66 11.95 0.23 3.57
N ALA A 67 13.16 -0.29 3.29
CA ALA A 67 14.01 -0.90 4.30
C ALA A 67 14.50 0.12 5.35
N ALA A 68 14.86 1.33 4.91
CA ALA A 68 15.22 2.44 5.81
C ALA A 68 14.06 2.81 6.75
N TRP A 69 12.83 2.79 6.24
CA TRP A 69 11.63 3.03 7.05
C TRP A 69 11.25 1.87 7.98
N ARG A 70 11.82 0.67 7.75
CA ARG A 70 11.52 -0.58 8.48
C ARG A 70 10.07 -1.04 8.37
N GLY A 71 9.42 -0.72 7.25
CA GLY A 71 8.05 -1.12 6.98
C GLY A 71 7.53 -0.52 5.67
N PRO A 72 6.37 -0.96 5.18
CA PRO A 72 5.75 -0.37 3.99
C PRO A 72 5.35 1.08 4.25
N LEU A 73 5.86 2.01 3.43
CA LEU A 73 5.57 3.45 3.52
C LEU A 73 4.11 3.79 3.17
N SER A 74 3.43 2.92 2.41
CA SER A 74 2.01 3.06 2.08
C SER A 74 1.09 3.07 3.32
N LEU A 75 1.57 2.56 4.46
CA LEU A 75 0.84 2.62 5.73
C LEU A 75 0.98 3.97 6.44
N PHE A 76 1.90 4.84 6.02
CA PHE A 76 2.08 6.14 6.65
C PHE A 76 1.08 7.14 6.05
N GLY A 77 -0.16 7.14 6.53
CA GLY A 77 -1.23 8.03 6.07
C GLY A 77 -1.39 9.30 6.91
N GLN A 78 -2.48 10.03 6.68
CA GLN A 78 -2.83 11.22 7.46
C GLN A 78 -3.03 10.92 8.95
N ARG A 79 -3.51 9.70 9.27
CA ARG A 79 -3.72 9.27 10.65
C ARG A 79 -2.39 9.09 11.38
N GLU A 80 -1.43 8.45 10.75
CA GLU A 80 -0.09 8.22 11.29
C GLU A 80 0.68 9.54 11.43
N GLU A 81 0.49 10.46 10.49
CA GLU A 81 1.04 11.82 10.55
C GLU A 81 0.46 12.61 11.73
N ALA A 82 -0.87 12.61 11.92
CA ALA A 82 -1.51 13.25 13.06
C ALA A 82 -1.04 12.63 14.40
N ALA A 83 -1.00 11.29 14.48
CA ALA A 83 -0.49 10.59 15.65
C ALA A 83 1.00 10.87 15.91
N ALA A 84 1.81 11.09 14.86
CA ALA A 84 3.20 11.50 14.99
C ALA A 84 3.29 12.89 15.64
N ALA A 85 2.47 13.84 15.18
CA ALA A 85 2.41 15.18 15.75
C ALA A 85 1.98 15.16 17.22
N GLU A 86 0.95 14.39 17.58
CA GLU A 86 0.49 14.21 18.97
C GLU A 86 1.56 13.61 19.88
N ARG A 87 2.40 12.69 19.35
CA ARG A 87 3.53 12.11 20.08
C ARG A 87 4.74 13.05 20.19
N GLY A 88 4.70 14.22 19.53
CA GLY A 88 5.80 15.18 19.53
C GLY A 88 6.91 14.87 18.52
N VAL A 89 6.63 14.07 17.48
CA VAL A 89 7.57 13.85 16.37
C VAL A 89 7.84 15.19 15.67
N PRO A 90 9.11 15.56 15.41
CA PRO A 90 9.42 16.77 14.67
C PRO A 90 8.78 16.80 13.28
N ALA A 91 8.21 17.95 12.90
CA ALA A 91 7.51 18.10 11.62
C ALA A 91 8.36 17.72 10.39
N TRP A 92 9.68 17.95 10.43
CA TRP A 92 10.58 17.57 9.34
C TRP A 92 10.64 16.04 9.12
N ALA A 93 10.53 15.24 10.19
CA ALA A 93 10.60 13.78 10.11
C ALA A 93 9.32 13.21 9.49
N ALA A 94 8.15 13.75 9.89
CA ALA A 94 6.88 13.42 9.25
C ALA A 94 6.87 13.83 7.78
N ALA A 95 7.37 15.02 7.45
CA ALA A 95 7.47 15.48 6.07
C ALA A 95 8.39 14.59 5.22
N ALA A 96 9.53 14.15 5.76
CA ALA A 96 10.44 13.22 5.08
C ALA A 96 9.79 11.86 4.79
N ALA A 97 9.01 11.32 5.74
CA ALA A 97 8.24 10.09 5.56
C ALA A 97 7.14 10.26 4.50
N CYS A 98 6.40 11.38 4.53
CA CYS A 98 5.40 11.71 3.51
C CYS A 98 6.01 11.85 2.10
N ALA A 99 7.14 12.53 1.97
CA ALA A 99 7.84 12.65 0.69
C ALA A 99 8.32 11.28 0.17
N ALA A 100 8.88 10.45 1.06
CA ALA A 100 9.30 9.10 0.71
C ALA A 100 8.12 8.19 0.30
N ARG A 101 6.95 8.33 0.94
CA ARG A 101 5.72 7.65 0.52
C ARG A 101 5.32 8.05 -0.90
N GLY A 102 5.31 9.35 -1.21
CA GLY A 102 4.97 9.82 -2.56
C GLY A 102 5.87 9.22 -3.64
N LEU A 103 7.18 9.16 -3.40
CA LEU A 103 8.13 8.52 -4.32
C LEU A 103 7.93 7.00 -4.41
N ALA A 104 7.55 6.33 -3.30
CA ALA A 104 7.27 4.91 -3.30
C ALA A 104 6.00 4.57 -4.08
N ASP A 105 4.96 5.39 -3.96
CA ASP A 105 3.71 5.25 -4.72
C ASP A 105 3.98 5.47 -6.23
N GLU A 106 4.70 6.53 -6.61
CA GLU A 106 5.12 6.78 -8.00
C GLU A 106 5.97 5.62 -8.55
N ALA A 107 6.83 5.02 -7.72
CA ALA A 107 7.62 3.85 -8.12
C ALA A 107 6.78 2.63 -8.44
N ALA A 108 5.70 2.39 -7.69
CA ALA A 108 4.78 1.29 -7.97
C ALA A 108 4.05 1.52 -9.31
N GLU A 109 3.52 2.74 -9.52
CA GLU A 109 2.80 3.10 -10.75
C GLU A 109 3.68 2.97 -12.00
N LEU A 110 4.91 3.49 -11.96
CA LEU A 110 5.83 3.40 -13.11
C LEU A 110 6.33 1.98 -13.36
N GLN A 111 6.46 1.14 -12.32
CA GLN A 111 6.81 -0.27 -12.48
C GLN A 111 5.70 -1.06 -13.17
N ASP A 112 4.44 -0.84 -12.79
CA ASP A 112 3.28 -1.46 -13.43
C ASP A 112 3.19 -1.05 -14.91
N LEU A 113 3.42 0.24 -15.21
CA LEU A 113 3.46 0.73 -16.58
C LEU A 113 4.63 0.12 -17.39
N ALA A 114 5.79 -0.09 -16.76
CA ALA A 114 6.93 -0.74 -17.39
C ALA A 114 6.63 -2.19 -17.75
N ASP A 115 5.92 -2.93 -16.90
CA ASP A 115 5.46 -4.29 -17.18
C ASP A 115 4.54 -4.35 -18.40
N VAL A 116 3.65 -3.37 -18.56
CA VAL A 116 2.79 -3.24 -19.74
C VAL A 116 3.61 -3.02 -21.01
N TYR A 117 4.56 -2.09 -21.00
CA TYR A 117 5.39 -1.83 -22.19
C TYR A 117 6.34 -2.98 -22.52
N GLU A 118 6.88 -3.68 -21.52
CA GLU A 118 7.67 -4.89 -21.73
C GLU A 118 6.85 -5.97 -22.45
N ALA A 119 5.62 -6.21 -22.00
CA ALA A 119 4.71 -7.15 -22.64
C ALA A 119 4.35 -6.73 -24.08
N GLN A 120 4.13 -5.44 -24.31
CA GLN A 120 3.86 -4.89 -25.65
C GLN A 120 5.05 -5.06 -26.59
N LEU A 121 6.28 -4.75 -26.15
CA LEU A 121 7.51 -4.93 -26.92
C LEU A 121 7.70 -6.40 -27.30
N MET A 122 7.47 -7.32 -26.36
CA MET A 122 7.52 -8.76 -26.65
C MET A 122 6.47 -9.20 -27.66
N LEU A 123 5.24 -8.69 -27.55
CA LEU A 123 4.16 -9.02 -28.47
C LEU A 123 4.47 -8.48 -29.88
N ALA A 124 4.87 -7.21 -29.99
CA ALA A 124 5.24 -6.55 -31.24
C ALA A 124 6.36 -7.29 -31.97
N ALA A 125 7.40 -7.68 -31.24
CA ALA A 125 8.49 -8.52 -31.76
C ALA A 125 7.99 -9.86 -32.31
N ARG A 126 7.01 -10.48 -31.66
CA ARG A 126 6.43 -11.77 -32.09
C ARG A 126 5.53 -11.64 -33.31
N VAL A 127 4.73 -10.58 -33.39
CA VAL A 127 3.73 -10.40 -34.47
C VAL A 127 4.22 -9.55 -35.65
N GLY A 128 5.44 -8.99 -35.56
CA GLY A 128 6.00 -8.10 -36.58
C GLY A 128 5.21 -6.79 -36.72
N ARG A 129 4.74 -6.24 -35.60
CA ARG A 129 4.07 -4.92 -35.57
C ARG A 129 5.02 -3.86 -35.03
N SER A 130 4.88 -2.64 -35.52
CA SER A 130 5.63 -1.49 -35.01
C SER A 130 5.04 -0.90 -33.73
N LEU A 131 5.88 -0.26 -32.92
CA LEU A 131 5.49 0.44 -31.69
C LEU A 131 6.15 1.82 -31.64
N ARG A 132 5.50 2.80 -31.01
CA ARG A 132 6.08 4.14 -30.85
C ARG A 132 7.25 4.08 -29.86
N ARG A 133 8.41 4.60 -30.24
CA ARG A 133 9.63 4.68 -29.41
C ARG A 133 9.48 5.66 -28.25
N ALA A 134 8.89 6.82 -28.54
CA ALA A 134 8.88 7.96 -27.63
C ALA A 134 8.28 7.65 -26.25
N PRO A 135 7.12 6.96 -26.13
CA PRO A 135 6.56 6.62 -24.82
C PRO A 135 7.47 5.69 -23.98
N VAL A 136 8.13 4.72 -24.62
CA VAL A 136 9.06 3.80 -23.92
C VAL A 136 10.28 4.56 -23.41
N ARG A 137 10.86 5.44 -24.24
CA ARG A 137 11.99 6.31 -23.85
C ARG A 137 11.62 7.30 -22.76
N GLN A 138 10.41 7.83 -22.80
CA GLN A 138 9.92 8.72 -21.75
C GLN A 138 9.81 7.97 -20.42
N LEU A 139 9.27 6.75 -20.43
CA LEU A 139 9.16 5.92 -19.22
C LEU A 139 10.53 5.53 -18.66
N GLU A 140 11.48 5.15 -19.52
CA GLU A 140 12.89 4.93 -19.16
C GLU A 140 13.45 6.13 -18.40
N ALA A 141 13.36 7.33 -18.97
CA ALA A 141 13.87 8.55 -18.34
C ALA A 141 13.18 8.88 -17.01
N GLN A 142 11.87 8.60 -16.89
CA GLN A 142 11.13 8.75 -15.65
C GLN A 142 11.62 7.78 -14.57
N LEU A 143 11.83 6.51 -14.90
CA LEU A 143 12.35 5.50 -13.98
C LEU A 143 13.78 5.81 -13.53
N GLU A 144 14.65 6.26 -14.44
CA GLU A 144 16.01 6.69 -14.10
C GLU A 144 16.00 7.86 -13.13
N ARG A 145 15.22 8.91 -13.42
CA ARG A 145 15.07 10.06 -12.52
C ARG A 145 14.55 9.63 -11.15
N LEU A 146 13.49 8.83 -11.12
CA LEU A 146 12.90 8.33 -9.89
C LEU A 146 13.91 7.51 -9.07
N SER A 147 14.77 6.71 -9.72
CA SER A 147 15.81 5.93 -9.03
C SER A 147 16.82 6.82 -8.31
N LEU A 148 17.17 7.97 -8.91
CA LEU A 148 18.03 8.98 -8.28
C LEU A 148 17.32 9.63 -7.10
N ASP A 149 16.08 10.08 -7.30
CA ASP A 149 15.28 10.74 -6.26
C ASP A 149 15.08 9.83 -5.03
N LEU A 150 14.76 8.55 -5.25
CA LEU A 150 14.67 7.53 -4.18
C LEU A 150 15.99 7.35 -3.45
N THR A 151 17.10 7.24 -4.18
CA THR A 151 18.44 7.07 -3.59
C THR A 151 18.83 8.27 -2.72
N THR A 152 18.56 9.49 -3.20
CA THR A 152 18.80 10.73 -2.46
C THR A 152 17.94 10.83 -1.19
N GLN A 153 16.75 10.23 -1.20
CA GLN A 153 15.83 10.28 -0.06
C GLN A 153 16.21 9.32 1.09
N VAL A 154 16.98 8.26 0.83
CA VAL A 154 17.32 7.22 1.83
C VAL A 154 17.88 7.79 3.14
N PRO A 155 18.90 8.67 3.16
CA PRO A 155 19.44 9.22 4.40
C PRO A 155 18.40 10.01 5.22
N SER A 156 17.52 10.76 4.55
CA SER A 156 16.46 11.52 5.21
C SER A 156 15.44 10.60 5.90
N VAL A 157 15.11 9.47 5.27
CA VAL A 157 14.20 8.46 5.84
C VAL A 157 14.81 7.76 7.05
N ILE A 158 16.12 7.47 7.02
CA ILE A 158 16.83 6.91 8.19
C ILE A 158 16.72 7.87 9.39
N LEU A 159 17.07 9.15 9.20
CA LEU A 159 17.00 10.15 10.27
C LEU A 159 15.56 10.36 10.76
N ALA A 160 14.59 10.37 9.84
CA ALA A 160 13.19 10.43 10.21
C ALA A 160 12.83 9.24 11.09
N ARG A 161 13.17 8.01 10.68
CA ARG A 161 12.87 6.79 11.45
C ARG A 161 13.48 6.83 12.86
N GLU A 162 14.71 7.29 13.00
CA GLU A 162 15.37 7.47 14.30
C GLU A 162 14.61 8.45 15.20
N ALA A 163 14.09 9.55 14.65
CA ALA A 163 13.27 10.50 15.39
C ALA A 163 11.94 9.89 15.88
N PHE A 164 11.33 9.02 15.08
CA PHE A 164 10.14 8.25 15.51
C PHE A 164 10.48 7.26 16.63
N ASP A 165 11.56 6.51 16.48
CA ASP A 165 11.98 5.48 17.45
C ASP A 165 12.37 6.10 18.81
N ALA A 166 13.00 7.28 18.81
CA ALA A 166 13.42 7.96 20.04
C ALA A 166 12.24 8.29 20.97
N LEU A 167 11.07 8.62 20.42
CA LEU A 167 9.87 8.95 21.20
C LEU A 167 9.20 7.70 21.77
N ASP A 168 9.19 6.60 21.01
CA ASP A 168 8.63 5.33 21.47
C ASP A 168 9.44 4.77 22.66
N ALA A 169 10.75 5.00 22.69
CA ALA A 169 11.61 4.65 23.81
C ALA A 169 11.28 5.43 25.10
N VAL A 170 10.97 6.73 24.98
CA VAL A 170 10.58 7.57 26.12
C VAL A 170 9.22 7.14 26.68
N GLN A 171 8.24 6.87 25.82
CA GLN A 171 6.91 6.43 26.24
C GLN A 171 6.96 5.06 26.92
N SER A 172 7.78 4.14 26.41
CA SER A 172 7.96 2.80 27.00
C SER A 172 8.58 2.82 28.40
N GLN A 173 9.34 3.87 28.75
CA GLN A 173 9.90 4.05 30.10
C GLN A 173 8.94 4.74 31.07
N SER A 174 7.90 5.41 30.55
CA SER A 174 6.89 6.09 31.36
C SER A 174 5.74 5.17 31.80
N GLU A 175 5.58 3.98 31.20
CA GLU A 175 4.69 2.97 31.78
C GLU A 175 5.32 2.46 33.08
N PRO A 176 4.65 2.61 34.25
CA PRO A 176 5.16 2.06 35.50
C PRO A 176 5.39 0.55 35.32
N PRO A 177 6.54 0.00 35.76
CA PRO A 177 6.87 -1.40 35.52
C PRO A 177 5.71 -2.29 35.97
N ARG A 178 5.19 -3.12 35.07
CA ARG A 178 3.98 -3.95 35.26
C ARG A 178 4.01 -4.83 36.52
N HIS A 179 5.19 -5.04 37.11
CA HIS A 179 5.37 -5.69 38.40
C HIS A 179 4.70 -4.91 39.55
N VAL A 180 4.63 -3.58 39.47
CA VAL A 180 3.96 -2.72 40.47
C VAL A 180 2.44 -2.87 40.34
N SER A 181 1.90 -2.92 39.11
CA SER A 181 0.47 -3.16 38.88
C SER A 181 0.05 -4.56 39.33
N ARG A 182 0.88 -5.59 39.08
CA ARG A 182 0.62 -6.95 39.58
C ARG A 182 0.72 -7.04 41.11
N ALA A 183 1.64 -6.32 41.74
CA ALA A 183 1.72 -6.25 43.20
C ALA A 183 0.49 -5.57 43.82
N LEU A 184 -0.03 -4.52 43.16
CA LEU A 184 -1.27 -3.85 43.55
C LEU A 184 -2.52 -4.72 43.31
N GLU A 185 -2.59 -5.45 42.20
CA GLU A 185 -3.67 -6.41 41.94
C GLU A 185 -3.63 -7.59 42.90
N VAL A 186 -2.45 -8.13 43.23
CA VAL A 186 -2.30 -9.20 44.23
C VAL A 186 -2.63 -8.68 45.62
N ALA A 187 -2.25 -7.45 45.97
CA ALA A 187 -2.61 -6.83 47.24
C ALA A 187 -4.12 -6.57 47.34
N SER A 188 -4.75 -6.11 46.24
CA SER A 188 -6.20 -5.90 46.14
C SER A 188 -6.97 -7.21 46.18
N ALA A 189 -6.54 -8.23 45.46
CA ALA A 189 -7.09 -9.58 45.52
C ALA A 189 -6.92 -10.19 46.93
N ALA A 190 -5.77 -9.96 47.58
CA ALA A 190 -5.55 -10.40 48.96
C ALA A 190 -6.42 -9.64 49.99
N ALA A 191 -6.82 -8.40 49.68
CA ALA A 191 -7.79 -7.65 50.49
C ALA A 191 -9.21 -8.19 50.26
N ALA A 192 -9.60 -8.45 49.01
CA ALA A 192 -10.90 -9.05 48.66
C ALA A 192 -11.06 -10.46 49.25
N VAL A 193 -10.01 -11.29 49.26
CA VAL A 193 -10.03 -12.60 49.91
C VAL A 193 -10.17 -12.49 51.43
N ARG A 194 -9.57 -11.46 52.05
CA ARG A 194 -9.75 -11.18 53.49
C ARG A 194 -11.19 -10.77 53.79
N GLU A 195 -11.79 -9.89 52.98
CA GLU A 195 -13.19 -9.51 53.13
C GLU A 195 -14.14 -10.69 52.92
N LEU A 196 -13.91 -11.52 51.90
CA LEU A 196 -14.71 -12.72 51.65
C LEU A 196 -14.62 -13.72 52.81
N ARG A 197 -13.44 -13.88 53.43
CA ARG A 197 -13.27 -14.73 54.61
C ARG A 197 -14.08 -14.19 55.80
N HIS A 198 -14.05 -12.87 56.03
CA HIS A 198 -14.86 -12.25 57.08
C HIS A 198 -16.38 -12.34 56.79
N MET A 199 -16.81 -12.19 55.54
CA MET A 199 -18.21 -12.42 55.16
C MET A 199 -18.62 -13.87 55.40
N LYS A 200 -17.81 -14.85 55.00
CA LYS A 200 -18.09 -16.27 55.23
C LYS A 200 -18.15 -16.62 56.71
N GLU A 201 -17.28 -16.06 57.55
CA GLU A 201 -17.35 -16.24 59.00
C GLU A 201 -18.63 -15.65 59.61
N ARG A 202 -19.07 -14.46 59.15
CA ARG A 202 -20.34 -13.86 59.57
C ARG A 202 -21.54 -14.68 59.11
N ALA A 203 -21.55 -15.12 57.85
CA ALA A 203 -22.60 -15.96 57.29
C ALA A 203 -22.68 -17.32 58.00
N ARG A 204 -21.54 -17.94 58.34
CA ARG A 204 -21.51 -19.18 59.13
C ARG A 204 -22.08 -19.00 60.53
N LYS A 205 -21.82 -17.84 61.16
CA LYS A 205 -22.43 -17.49 62.45
C LYS A 205 -23.95 -17.33 62.34
N GLN A 206 -24.42 -16.64 61.31
CA GLN A 206 -25.85 -16.49 61.02
C GLN A 206 -26.54 -17.80 60.64
N GLN A 207 -25.86 -18.69 59.90
CA GLN A 207 -26.37 -20.02 59.60
C GLN A 207 -26.48 -20.88 60.85
N LEU A 208 -25.54 -20.81 61.79
CA LEU A 208 -25.65 -21.50 63.09
C LEU A 208 -26.89 -21.05 63.87
N ASP A 209 -27.28 -19.78 63.73
CA ASP A 209 -28.50 -19.22 64.32
C ASP A 209 -29.77 -19.54 63.50
N GLN A 210 -29.64 -20.00 62.24
CA GLN A 210 -30.73 -20.34 61.32
C GLN A 210 -30.93 -21.86 61.08
N VAL A 211 -30.19 -22.76 61.75
CA VAL A 211 -30.46 -24.23 61.67
C VAL A 211 -31.78 -24.65 62.38
N GLY A 212 -32.60 -23.70 62.83
CA GLY A 212 -34.03 -23.93 63.07
C GLY A 212 -34.82 -23.42 61.88
N ASP A 213 -35.48 -24.32 61.15
CA ASP A 213 -36.27 -24.10 59.93
C ASP A 213 -35.48 -23.87 58.64
N THR A 214 -35.31 -24.95 57.86
CA THR A 214 -35.69 -24.95 56.45
C THR A 214 -35.67 -26.38 55.89
N ASP A 215 -36.85 -26.99 55.87
CA ASP A 215 -37.23 -27.99 54.88
C ASP A 215 -37.79 -27.26 53.66
N SER A 216 -37.26 -27.58 52.47
CA SER A 216 -37.97 -27.73 51.18
C SER A 216 -37.05 -27.42 50.00
N GLU A 217 -36.63 -28.51 49.36
CA GLU A 217 -36.58 -28.78 47.91
C GLU A 217 -36.81 -27.60 46.94
N ASP A 218 -35.93 -27.42 45.95
CA ASP A 218 -36.34 -27.53 44.54
C ASP A 218 -35.14 -27.73 43.60
N ARG A 219 -35.31 -28.63 42.63
CA ARG A 219 -34.34 -29.00 41.60
C ARG A 219 -34.70 -28.22 40.33
N GLY A 220 -33.75 -27.48 39.77
CA GLY A 220 -33.88 -26.83 38.47
C GLY A 220 -32.69 -27.15 37.57
N GLU A 221 -32.87 -28.20 36.79
CA GLU A 221 -32.08 -28.64 35.64
C GLU A 221 -32.41 -27.73 34.45
N VAL A 222 -31.41 -27.10 33.81
CA VAL A 222 -31.60 -26.53 32.45
C VAL A 222 -30.34 -26.73 31.62
N ASP A 223 -30.62 -27.35 30.49
CA ASP A 223 -29.83 -27.83 29.38
C ASP A 223 -29.40 -26.75 28.35
N ASP A 224 -28.55 -27.23 27.43
CA ASP A 224 -28.49 -26.96 25.98
C ASP A 224 -27.80 -25.71 25.40
N ASP A 225 -26.72 -26.04 24.68
CA ASP A 225 -26.49 -25.77 23.25
C ASP A 225 -26.61 -24.34 22.70
N GLU A 226 -25.46 -23.72 22.41
CA GLU A 226 -25.35 -22.68 21.39
C GLU A 226 -24.32 -23.07 20.31
N GLU A 227 -24.86 -23.53 19.19
CA GLU A 227 -24.20 -23.79 17.91
C GLU A 227 -23.94 -22.45 17.19
N LEU A 228 -22.68 -22.13 16.83
CA LEU A 228 -22.32 -20.91 16.10
C LEU A 228 -22.24 -21.15 14.58
N PRO A 229 -22.91 -20.34 13.74
CA PRO A 229 -22.85 -20.49 12.29
C PRO A 229 -21.60 -19.84 11.67
N ILE A 230 -20.84 -20.65 10.93
CA ILE A 230 -19.75 -20.23 10.03
C ILE A 230 -20.37 -19.70 8.73
N ALA A 231 -20.19 -18.41 8.44
CA ALA A 231 -20.50 -17.82 7.13
C ALA A 231 -19.21 -17.41 6.41
N ILE A 232 -18.83 -18.20 5.42
CA ILE A 232 -17.77 -17.91 4.44
C ILE A 232 -18.43 -17.19 3.26
N LEU A 233 -18.16 -15.90 3.07
CA LEU A 233 -18.51 -15.17 1.85
C LEU A 233 -17.29 -15.03 0.94
N ARG A 234 -17.32 -15.82 -0.14
CA ARG A 234 -16.51 -15.70 -1.34
C ARG A 234 -17.03 -14.52 -2.17
N ASP A 235 -16.26 -13.45 -2.30
CA ASP A 235 -16.59 -12.38 -3.23
C ASP A 235 -15.90 -12.61 -4.58
N ARG A 236 -16.73 -12.81 -5.61
CA ARG A 236 -16.34 -13.26 -6.96
C ARG A 236 -16.28 -12.10 -7.97
N LYS A 237 -16.23 -10.86 -7.47
CA LYS A 237 -16.31 -9.62 -8.25
C LYS A 237 -14.97 -8.99 -8.67
N LEU A 238 -13.83 -9.59 -8.33
CA LEU A 238 -12.50 -9.03 -8.62
C LEU A 238 -11.86 -9.52 -9.94
N LEU A 239 -12.60 -10.20 -10.83
CA LEU A 239 -12.01 -10.84 -12.03
C LEU A 239 -12.76 -10.51 -13.34
N GLY A 240 -12.96 -9.25 -13.66
CA GLY A 240 -13.45 -8.91 -14.99
C GLY A 240 -13.30 -7.45 -15.38
N GLU A 241 -12.20 -7.13 -16.07
CA GLU A 241 -12.10 -6.03 -17.05
C GLU A 241 -10.75 -6.12 -17.79
N LEU A 242 -10.56 -7.19 -18.56
CA LEU A 242 -9.52 -7.29 -19.59
C LEU A 242 -10.12 -7.93 -20.84
N LEU A 243 -10.73 -7.09 -21.70
CA LEU A 243 -10.95 -7.34 -23.12
C LEU A 243 -10.88 -6.00 -23.87
#